data_AF-A0A5E4F734-F1
#
_entry.id   AF-A0A5E4F734-F1
#
_cell.length_a   1.000
_cell.length_b   1.000
_cell.length_c   1.000
_cell.angle_alpha   90.00
_cell.angle_beta   90.00
_cell.angle_gamma   90.00
#
_symmetry.space_group_name_H-M   'P 1'
#
loop_
_entity.id
_entity.type
_entity.pdbx_description
1 polymer ?
#
loop_
_entity_poly.entity_id
_entity_poly.type
_entity_poly.pdbx_seq_one_letter_code
_entity_poly.pdbx_strand_id
1 'polypeptide(L)'
;MTIADQKSSSDGKVWGFFKRPFRPSGNTTVTTSSTSSSHNAPQHGNGPQGDGSNPSATNSVSSVARSLLPTRRRLKLDPHNKLYFPCEPGKQVRSAIRIKNTSKSYVAFKFQTTAPKSCFMRPPGAILSPGESIIATVFKFVEVPENNEKLVDQKSRVKFKIMSLKVKGAMDYVPELFDELKDQVAIEQILRVVFLDPERSTPAMEKLKRQLADADAALEERKKPPEDAGPKIIGEGLVIDEWKERRERYLARQQVEGVDSA
;
A
#
# COMPACT_ATOMS: atom_id res chain seq x y z
N MET A 1 36.32 -0.45 63.75
CA MET A 1 36.66 -1.30 62.60
C MET A 1 35.84 -0.79 61.41
N THR A 2 36.38 0.15 60.64
CA THR A 2 37.21 -0.01 59.42
C THR A 2 36.36 -0.22 58.15
N ILE A 3 36.24 0.82 57.30
CA ILE A 3 36.85 0.96 55.94
C ILE A 3 35.85 0.44 54.87
N ALA A 4 35.66 0.95 53.65
CA ALA A 4 35.88 2.20 52.92
C ALA A 4 35.24 1.99 51.51
N ASP A 5 35.04 3.09 50.77
CA ASP A 5 34.93 3.26 49.32
C ASP A 5 34.84 2.06 48.34
N GLN A 6 33.93 2.18 47.35
CA GLN A 6 34.38 2.26 45.94
C GLN A 6 33.36 2.92 45.00
N LYS A 7 33.85 3.94 44.30
CA LYS A 7 33.31 4.56 43.09
C LYS A 7 33.93 3.87 41.87
N SER A 8 33.16 3.62 40.80
CA SER A 8 33.73 3.51 39.45
C SER A 8 32.74 3.91 38.36
N SER A 9 33.23 4.77 37.48
CA SER A 9 32.64 5.38 36.29
C SER A 9 32.75 4.50 35.04
N SER A 10 31.77 4.60 34.14
CA SER A 10 31.96 4.56 32.68
C SER A 10 30.69 5.20 32.09
N ASP A 11 30.70 6.40 31.51
CA ASP A 11 31.42 6.98 30.37
C ASP A 11 30.93 6.53 28.98
N GLY A 12 30.45 7.51 28.22
CA GLY A 12 30.50 7.57 26.76
C GLY A 12 29.41 6.86 25.93
N LYS A 13 28.45 7.62 25.40
CA LYS A 13 28.39 7.98 23.95
C LYS A 13 27.12 8.76 23.60
N VAL A 14 27.31 10.07 23.49
CA VAL A 14 26.40 11.05 22.88
C VAL A 14 26.40 10.83 21.36
N TRP A 15 25.23 10.62 20.76
CA TRP A 15 25.09 10.55 19.30
C TRP A 15 25.15 11.96 18.72
N GLY A 16 26.17 12.20 17.89
CA GLY A 16 26.47 13.49 17.27
C GLY A 16 25.34 14.03 16.39
N PHE A 17 25.02 15.30 16.63
CA PHE A 17 24.23 16.14 15.76
C PHE A 17 24.98 16.38 14.44
N PHE A 18 24.39 15.95 13.32
CA PHE A 18 24.85 16.33 11.98
C PHE A 18 24.65 17.84 11.78
N LYS A 19 25.70 18.61 12.02
CA LYS A 19 25.87 19.99 11.53
C LYS A 19 26.41 19.95 10.09
N ARG A 20 25.70 20.60 9.16
CA ARG A 20 26.21 21.12 7.88
C ARG A 20 25.34 22.36 7.49
N PRO A 21 25.85 23.31 6.70
CA PRO A 21 26.67 24.41 7.17
C PRO A 21 25.98 25.76 6.94
N PHE A 22 26.23 26.73 7.82
CA PHE A 22 25.97 28.14 7.53
C PHE A 22 27.18 28.73 6.78
N ARG A 23 26.92 29.34 5.62
CA ARG A 23 27.75 30.41 5.03
C ARG A 23 26.83 31.57 4.63
N PRO A 24 27.15 32.82 5.01
CA PRO A 24 26.36 34.00 4.68
C PRO A 24 26.94 34.78 3.49
N SER A 25 26.08 35.43 2.71
CA SER A 25 26.28 36.62 1.85
C SER A 25 24.98 36.74 1.02
N GLY A 26 24.20 37.82 0.92
CA GLY A 26 24.48 39.25 0.99
C GLY A 26 23.91 39.88 -0.30
N ASN A 27 22.83 40.66 -0.16
CA ASN A 27 22.29 41.71 -1.06
C ASN A 27 21.26 41.43 -2.20
N THR A 28 20.04 41.96 -1.96
CA THR A 28 19.38 43.08 -2.70
C THR A 28 18.53 42.83 -3.98
N THR A 29 17.22 43.11 -3.81
CA THR A 29 16.23 43.80 -4.69
C THR A 29 15.63 43.19 -5.98
N VAL A 30 14.30 43.00 -5.91
CA VAL A 30 13.18 43.31 -6.86
C VAL A 30 13.50 43.56 -8.35
N THR A 31 12.83 42.84 -9.28
CA THR A 31 11.89 43.40 -10.31
C THR A 31 11.38 42.33 -11.29
N THR A 32 10.24 42.67 -11.89
CA THR A 32 9.33 41.97 -12.81
C THR A 32 9.73 42.01 -14.28
N SER A 33 9.03 41.20 -15.11
CA SER A 33 8.79 41.31 -16.57
C SER A 33 10.00 41.04 -17.50
N SER A 34 9.92 40.61 -18.76
CA SER A 34 8.94 39.97 -19.64
C SER A 34 9.65 39.73 -21.00
N THR A 35 9.33 38.63 -21.70
CA THR A 35 9.29 38.44 -23.18
C THR A 35 10.45 38.83 -24.13
N SER A 36 10.56 37.98 -25.18
CA SER A 36 11.06 38.23 -26.56
C SER A 36 12.58 38.34 -26.74
N SER A 37 13.21 38.01 -27.87
CA SER A 37 12.95 37.16 -29.04
C SER A 37 14.25 37.22 -29.88
N SER A 38 14.57 36.12 -30.55
CA SER A 38 15.24 35.99 -31.86
C SER A 38 16.11 37.15 -32.42
N HIS A 39 17.37 36.88 -32.78
CA HIS A 39 17.85 36.72 -34.17
C HIS A 39 19.39 36.76 -34.37
N ASN A 40 19.78 36.06 -35.44
CA ASN A 40 21.10 35.81 -36.03
C ASN A 40 21.94 37.06 -36.37
N ALA A 41 23.26 36.93 -36.49
CA ALA A 41 24.02 36.71 -37.74
C ALA A 41 25.55 36.92 -37.49
N PRO A 42 26.48 36.78 -38.49
CA PRO A 42 27.65 35.90 -38.36
C PRO A 42 29.00 36.65 -38.37
N GLN A 43 30.11 35.94 -38.10
CA GLN A 43 31.41 36.43 -38.54
C GLN A 43 32.38 35.32 -38.94
N HIS A 44 32.91 35.49 -40.15
CA HIS A 44 33.91 34.71 -40.86
C HIS A 44 35.28 34.73 -40.16
N GLY A 45 36.00 33.61 -40.30
CA GLY A 45 37.45 33.52 -40.09
C GLY A 45 38.01 32.25 -40.73
N ASN A 46 38.52 32.38 -41.95
CA ASN A 46 39.18 31.31 -42.72
C ASN A 46 40.63 31.08 -42.24
N GLY A 47 41.06 29.82 -42.18
CA GLY A 47 42.46 29.38 -42.13
C GLY A 47 42.56 27.84 -42.21
N PRO A 48 43.48 27.24 -42.99
CA PRO A 48 43.20 25.99 -43.71
C PRO A 48 43.84 24.70 -43.14
N GLN A 49 43.21 23.58 -43.54
CA GLN A 49 43.75 22.26 -43.88
C GLN A 49 44.58 21.46 -42.85
N GLY A 50 43.99 20.34 -42.45
CA GLY A 50 44.65 19.11 -42.01
C GLY A 50 43.72 17.93 -42.28
N ASP A 51 44.04 17.18 -43.34
CA ASP A 51 43.34 16.01 -43.85
C ASP A 51 43.40 14.83 -42.85
N GLY A 52 42.34 14.03 -42.75
CA GLY A 52 42.26 12.91 -41.80
C GLY A 52 40.87 12.30 -41.66
N SER A 53 40.64 11.24 -42.43
CA SER A 53 39.41 10.48 -42.65
C SER A 53 38.84 9.66 -41.47
N ASN A 54 37.51 9.61 -41.45
CA ASN A 54 36.59 8.48 -41.13
C ASN A 54 35.91 8.34 -39.74
N PRO A 55 34.67 7.77 -39.74
CA PRO A 55 33.62 8.08 -38.78
C PRO A 55 33.47 6.96 -37.74
N SER A 56 33.19 7.31 -36.48
CA SER A 56 32.53 6.34 -35.60
C SER A 56 31.95 6.97 -34.36
N ALA A 57 30.71 6.57 -34.09
CA ALA A 57 30.08 6.50 -32.78
C ALA A 57 29.90 7.81 -32.03
N THR A 58 28.75 8.44 -32.29
CA THR A 58 27.97 9.12 -31.25
C THR A 58 27.75 8.19 -30.06
N ASN A 59 28.68 8.15 -29.11
CA ASN A 59 28.46 7.53 -27.81
C ASN A 59 27.67 8.51 -26.94
N SER A 60 26.40 8.71 -27.32
CA SER A 60 25.37 9.25 -26.43
C SER A 60 25.09 8.18 -25.38
N VAL A 61 25.96 8.08 -24.38
CA VAL A 61 25.66 7.38 -23.15
C VAL A 61 24.69 8.25 -22.36
N SER A 62 23.42 8.19 -22.73
CA SER A 62 22.32 8.60 -21.86
C SER A 62 22.28 7.63 -20.67
N SER A 63 23.20 7.86 -19.74
CA SER A 63 23.20 7.23 -18.43
C SER A 63 21.90 7.64 -17.75
N VAL A 64 20.93 6.72 -17.76
CA VAL A 64 19.81 6.71 -16.83
C VAL A 64 20.39 6.69 -15.43
N ALA A 65 20.61 7.87 -14.87
CA ALA A 65 20.89 8.06 -13.47
C ALA A 65 19.67 7.53 -12.71
N ARG A 66 19.75 6.27 -12.26
CA ARG A 66 18.76 5.69 -11.37
C ARG A 66 18.83 6.51 -10.08
N SER A 67 17.86 7.40 -9.93
CA SER A 67 17.73 8.27 -8.78
C SER A 67 17.87 7.43 -7.50
N LEU A 68 18.92 7.69 -6.73
CA LEU A 68 19.18 7.09 -5.42
C LEU A 68 18.19 7.59 -4.34
N LEU A 69 17.21 8.40 -4.74
CA LEU A 69 16.20 8.91 -3.83
C LEU A 69 15.13 7.84 -3.62
N PRO A 70 14.79 7.52 -2.36
CA PRO A 70 13.66 6.66 -2.05
C PRO A 70 12.43 7.11 -2.82
N THR A 71 11.74 6.16 -3.45
CA THR A 71 10.45 6.42 -4.11
C THR A 71 9.54 7.17 -3.16
N ARG A 72 9.05 8.35 -3.55
CA ARG A 72 8.17 9.17 -2.71
C ARG A 72 6.95 8.36 -2.28
N ARG A 73 6.59 8.46 -0.99
CA ARG A 73 5.36 7.89 -0.45
C ARG A 73 4.15 8.44 -1.18
N ARG A 74 3.27 7.55 -1.62
CA ARG A 74 2.06 7.84 -2.41
C ARG A 74 0.80 7.69 -1.56
N LEU A 75 0.90 6.96 -0.45
CA LEU A 75 -0.23 6.62 0.42
C LEU A 75 -0.08 7.27 1.79
N LYS A 76 -1.19 7.77 2.33
CA LYS A 76 -1.33 8.17 3.74
C LYS A 76 -2.12 7.11 4.48
N LEU A 77 -1.56 6.62 5.58
CA LEU A 77 -2.16 5.60 6.42
C LEU A 77 -2.71 6.19 7.72
N ASP A 78 -3.86 5.70 8.16
CA ASP A 78 -4.41 5.99 9.48
C ASP A 78 -5.00 4.72 10.13
N PRO A 79 -4.33 4.15 11.16
CA PRO A 79 -3.18 4.71 11.88
C PRO A 79 -1.87 4.68 11.06
N HIS A 80 -0.95 5.61 11.35
CA HIS A 80 0.22 5.85 10.49
C HIS A 80 1.28 4.74 10.49
N ASN A 81 1.63 4.17 11.65
CA ASN A 81 2.73 3.19 11.77
C ASN A 81 2.41 1.99 12.69
N LYS A 82 1.16 1.89 13.15
CA LYS A 82 0.71 0.88 14.12
C LYS A 82 -0.63 0.31 13.66
N LEU A 83 -0.87 -0.95 13.97
CA LEU A 83 -2.19 -1.57 13.93
C LEU A 83 -2.56 -1.99 15.33
N TYR A 84 -3.78 -1.65 15.72
CA TYR A 84 -4.30 -1.92 17.05
C TYR A 84 -5.24 -3.12 17.00
N PHE A 85 -5.02 -4.10 17.87
CA PHE A 85 -5.86 -5.28 17.97
C PHE A 85 -6.32 -5.46 19.42
N PRO A 86 -7.58 -5.83 19.67
CA PRO A 86 -7.99 -6.32 20.98
C PRO A 86 -7.16 -7.55 21.36
N CYS A 87 -6.74 -7.64 22.62
CA CYS A 87 -5.96 -8.75 23.16
C CYS A 87 -6.90 -9.86 23.62
N GLU A 88 -7.35 -10.72 22.71
CA GLU A 88 -8.22 -11.85 23.03
C GLU A 88 -7.55 -13.18 22.63
N PRO A 89 -6.85 -13.85 23.56
CA PRO A 89 -6.15 -15.11 23.29
C PRO A 89 -7.08 -16.19 22.76
N GLY A 90 -6.60 -16.98 21.81
CA GLY A 90 -7.35 -18.07 21.17
C GLY A 90 -8.41 -17.61 20.17
N LYS A 91 -8.53 -16.31 19.92
CA LYS A 91 -9.55 -15.75 19.02
C LYS A 91 -8.95 -15.05 17.81
N GLN A 92 -9.76 -14.97 16.75
CA GLN A 92 -9.49 -14.11 15.61
C GLN A 92 -10.00 -12.70 15.91
N VAL A 93 -9.07 -11.76 15.98
CA VAL A 93 -9.32 -10.34 16.25
C VAL A 93 -9.16 -9.52 14.98
N ARG A 94 -9.78 -8.34 14.96
CA ARG A 94 -9.80 -7.44 13.80
C ARG A 94 -9.16 -6.10 14.14
N SER A 95 -8.48 -5.53 13.15
CA SER A 95 -8.02 -4.14 13.12
C SER A 95 -8.50 -3.46 11.85
N ALA A 96 -8.51 -2.14 11.85
CA ALA A 96 -8.88 -1.35 10.68
C ALA A 96 -7.81 -0.30 10.37
N ILE A 97 -7.55 -0.11 9.08
CA ILE A 97 -6.61 0.89 8.60
C ILE A 97 -7.20 1.63 7.40
N ARG A 98 -7.22 2.95 7.48
CA ARG A 98 -7.57 3.81 6.35
C ARG A 98 -6.32 4.03 5.49
N ILE A 99 -6.46 3.79 4.19
CA ILE A 99 -5.41 3.96 3.18
C ILE A 99 -5.92 5.00 2.20
N LYS A 100 -5.26 6.15 2.12
CA LYS A 100 -5.60 7.25 1.20
C LYS A 100 -4.52 7.43 0.16
N ASN A 101 -4.88 7.47 -1.12
CA ASN A 101 -3.99 7.90 -2.17
C ASN A 101 -3.86 9.43 -2.13
N THR A 102 -2.67 9.93 -1.80
CA THR A 102 -2.39 11.37 -1.76
C THR A 102 -1.67 11.87 -3.01
N SER A 103 -1.47 11.00 -4.00
CA SER A 103 -0.83 11.34 -5.26
C SER A 103 -1.84 11.80 -6.33
N LYS A 104 -1.33 12.35 -7.43
CA LYS A 104 -2.14 12.74 -8.61
C LYS A 104 -2.30 11.61 -9.63
N SER A 105 -1.88 10.39 -9.30
CA SER A 105 -1.93 9.24 -10.21
C SER A 105 -2.69 8.08 -9.56
N TYR A 106 -3.15 7.13 -10.37
CA TYR A 106 -3.67 5.87 -9.85
C TYR A 106 -2.55 5.09 -9.15
N VAL A 107 -2.88 4.46 -8.04
CA VAL A 107 -1.93 3.72 -7.21
C VAL A 107 -2.51 2.37 -6.85
N ALA A 108 -1.82 1.31 -7.26
CA ALA A 108 -2.03 -0.01 -6.68
C ALA A 108 -1.37 -0.07 -5.31
N PHE A 109 -2.00 -0.73 -4.34
CA PHE A 109 -1.33 -1.14 -3.10
C PHE A 109 -1.42 -2.65 -2.90
N LYS A 110 -0.43 -3.21 -2.21
CA LYS A 110 -0.47 -4.60 -1.72
C LYS A 110 -0.06 -4.69 -0.26
N PHE A 111 -0.71 -5.60 0.47
CA PHE A 111 -0.36 -5.96 1.83
C PHE A 111 0.52 -7.19 1.86
N GLN A 112 1.56 -7.14 2.70
CA GLN A 112 2.45 -8.26 2.97
C GLN A 112 2.66 -8.37 4.48
N THR A 113 2.77 -9.58 4.99
CA THR A 113 2.96 -9.86 6.41
C THR A 113 4.08 -10.88 6.62
N THR A 114 4.77 -10.81 7.75
CA THR A 114 5.71 -11.86 8.18
C THR A 114 5.00 -13.05 8.85
N ALA A 115 3.69 -12.99 9.03
CA ALA A 115 2.87 -14.06 9.62
C ALA A 115 1.61 -14.34 8.77
N PRO A 116 1.76 -14.87 7.55
CA PRO A 116 0.63 -15.06 6.62
C PRO A 116 -0.35 -16.14 7.07
N LYS A 117 0.07 -17.09 7.90
CA LYS A 117 -0.80 -18.15 8.44
C LYS A 117 -1.80 -17.62 9.46
N SER A 118 -1.40 -16.61 10.24
CA SER A 118 -2.20 -16.07 11.34
C SER A 118 -2.68 -14.65 11.10
N CYS A 119 -2.34 -14.03 9.96
CA CYS A 119 -2.80 -12.67 9.65
C CYS A 119 -2.97 -12.42 8.15
N PHE A 120 -4.07 -11.76 7.80
CA PHE A 120 -4.38 -11.34 6.43
C PHE A 120 -5.19 -10.03 6.43
N MET A 121 -5.26 -9.37 5.27
CA MET A 121 -6.01 -8.11 5.09
C MET A 121 -7.10 -8.28 4.04
N ARG A 122 -8.23 -7.59 4.22
CA ARG A 122 -9.32 -7.50 3.24
C ARG A 122 -9.60 -6.02 2.88
N PRO A 123 -9.49 -5.64 1.59
CA PRO A 123 -8.91 -6.44 0.49
C PRO A 123 -7.38 -6.62 0.67
N PRO A 124 -6.75 -7.65 0.07
CA PRO A 124 -5.30 -7.85 0.16
C PRO A 124 -4.50 -6.79 -0.65
N GLY A 125 -5.15 -6.19 -1.64
CA GLY A 125 -4.67 -5.09 -2.46
C GLY A 125 -5.83 -4.48 -3.24
N ALA A 126 -5.64 -3.26 -3.74
CA ALA A 126 -6.60 -2.59 -4.61
C ALA A 126 -5.92 -1.48 -5.42
N ILE A 127 -6.59 -1.01 -6.47
CA ILE A 127 -6.25 0.23 -7.17
C ILE A 127 -7.02 1.38 -6.53
N LEU A 128 -6.34 2.47 -6.19
CA LEU A 128 -6.93 3.70 -5.69
C LEU A 128 -6.72 4.82 -6.71
N SER A 129 -7.80 5.48 -7.09
CA SER A 129 -7.78 6.72 -7.87
C SER A 129 -7.17 7.88 -7.06
N PRO A 130 -6.73 8.97 -7.73
CA PRO A 130 -6.18 10.13 -7.03
C PRO A 130 -7.16 10.69 -5.97
N GLY A 131 -6.71 10.78 -4.71
CA GLY A 131 -7.52 11.29 -3.60
C GLY A 131 -8.43 10.25 -2.92
N GLU A 132 -8.63 9.08 -3.54
CA GLU A 132 -9.48 8.02 -3.01
C GLU A 132 -8.94 7.44 -1.70
N SER A 133 -9.86 7.01 -0.85
CA SER A 133 -9.55 6.34 0.41
C SER A 133 -10.38 5.08 0.56
N ILE A 134 -9.75 4.03 1.09
CA ILE A 134 -10.40 2.80 1.52
C ILE A 134 -10.12 2.57 3.01
N ILE A 135 -11.03 1.90 3.70
CA ILE A 135 -10.76 1.32 5.02
C ILE A 135 -10.62 -0.18 4.82
N ALA A 136 -9.44 -0.72 5.09
CA ALA A 136 -9.15 -2.14 5.00
C ALA A 136 -9.19 -2.77 6.40
N THR A 137 -9.73 -3.98 6.47
CA THR A 137 -9.79 -4.75 7.72
C THR A 137 -8.64 -5.76 7.74
N VAL A 138 -7.86 -5.75 8.82
CA VAL A 138 -6.77 -6.70 9.06
C VAL A 138 -7.22 -7.69 10.11
N PHE A 139 -7.17 -8.97 9.78
CA PHE A 139 -7.55 -10.08 10.67
C PHE A 139 -6.30 -10.70 11.23
N LYS A 140 -6.28 -11.00 12.54
CA LYS A 140 -5.17 -11.68 13.19
C LYS A 140 -5.69 -12.72 14.18
N PHE A 141 -5.13 -13.93 14.16
CA PHE A 141 -5.34 -14.89 15.24
C PHE A 141 -4.37 -14.58 16.38
N VAL A 142 -4.89 -14.45 17.61
CA VAL A 142 -4.06 -14.30 18.82
C VAL A 142 -3.84 -15.68 19.39
N GLU A 143 -2.60 -16.15 19.38
CA GLU A 143 -2.25 -17.43 19.97
C GLU A 143 -2.43 -17.38 21.50
N VAL A 144 -2.90 -18.48 22.08
CA VAL A 144 -2.96 -18.62 23.54
C VAL A 144 -1.53 -18.78 24.04
N PRO A 145 -1.05 -17.93 24.95
CA PRO A 145 0.30 -18.06 25.48
C PRO A 145 0.40 -19.38 26.27
N GLU A 146 1.38 -20.21 25.93
CA GLU A 146 1.59 -21.52 26.55
C GLU A 146 2.21 -21.42 27.96
N ASN A 147 2.77 -20.25 28.30
CA ASN A 147 3.38 -19.95 29.60
C ASN A 147 2.66 -18.73 30.23
N ASN A 148 2.59 -18.67 31.56
CA ASN A 148 1.89 -17.64 32.37
C ASN A 148 2.45 -16.19 32.21
N GLU A 149 3.13 -15.86 31.12
CA GLU A 149 3.53 -14.50 30.78
C GLU A 149 2.33 -13.69 30.26
N LYS A 150 2.18 -12.47 30.77
CA LYS A 150 1.13 -11.55 30.36
C LYS A 150 1.33 -11.15 28.89
N LEU A 151 0.42 -11.60 28.02
CA LEU A 151 0.40 -11.36 26.57
C LEU A 151 0.51 -9.87 26.18
N VAL A 152 0.07 -8.98 27.06
CA VAL A 152 0.10 -7.52 26.87
C VAL A 152 1.52 -6.98 26.69
N ASP A 153 2.52 -7.61 27.32
CA ASP A 153 3.94 -7.22 27.19
C ASP A 153 4.64 -7.89 26.00
N GLN A 154 3.98 -8.86 25.36
CA GLN A 154 4.51 -9.52 24.18
C GLN A 154 4.41 -8.55 22.99
N LYS A 155 5.47 -7.74 22.80
CA LYS A 155 5.67 -6.95 21.57
C LYS A 155 5.67 -7.91 20.39
N SER A 156 4.53 -8.04 19.73
CA SER A 156 4.39 -8.96 18.61
C SER A 156 5.43 -8.62 17.55
N ARG A 157 6.28 -9.61 17.23
CA ARG A 157 7.36 -9.47 16.24
C ARG A 157 6.83 -9.41 14.81
N VAL A 158 5.52 -9.63 14.63
CA VAL A 158 4.83 -9.58 13.34
C VAL A 158 4.90 -8.16 12.78
N LYS A 159 5.34 -8.06 11.54
CA LYS A 159 5.42 -6.81 10.78
C LYS A 159 4.47 -6.89 9.60
N PHE A 160 3.75 -5.80 9.36
CA PHE A 160 2.94 -5.64 8.16
C PHE A 160 3.52 -4.55 7.28
N LYS A 161 3.63 -4.86 6.01
CA LYS A 161 4.23 -4.00 5.01
C LYS A 161 3.14 -3.63 4.01
N ILE A 162 2.86 -2.34 3.88
CA ILE A 162 2.08 -1.80 2.76
C ILE A 162 3.07 -1.34 1.70
N MET A 163 2.88 -1.82 0.49
CA MET A 163 3.65 -1.44 -0.69
C MET A 163 2.72 -0.74 -1.68
N SER A 164 3.29 0.11 -2.53
CA SER A 164 2.53 0.79 -3.59
C SER A 164 3.22 0.75 -4.94
N LEU A 165 2.44 0.81 -6.00
CA LEU A 165 2.89 0.91 -7.38
C LEU A 165 2.04 1.96 -8.09
N LYS A 166 2.68 2.90 -8.78
CA LYS A 166 1.96 3.84 -9.65
C LYS A 166 1.51 3.08 -10.89
N VAL A 167 0.24 3.19 -11.24
CA VAL A 167 -0.34 2.55 -12.44
C VAL A 167 -0.87 3.58 -13.42
N LYS A 168 -1.07 3.18 -14.67
CA LYS A 168 -1.36 4.10 -15.79
C LYS A 168 -2.79 4.64 -15.82
N GLY A 169 -3.73 4.02 -15.11
CA GLY A 169 -5.13 4.46 -15.11
C GLY A 169 -6.03 3.60 -14.21
N ALA A 170 -7.34 3.78 -14.36
CA ALA A 170 -8.33 2.89 -13.78
C ALA A 170 -8.17 1.50 -14.42
N MET A 171 -7.94 0.50 -13.58
CA MET A 171 -7.81 -0.90 -13.97
C MET A 171 -8.17 -1.77 -12.77
N ASP A 172 -8.37 -3.05 -13.03
CA ASP A 172 -8.51 -4.04 -11.97
C ASP A 172 -7.18 -4.28 -11.26
N TYR A 173 -7.27 -4.71 -10.01
CA TYR A 173 -6.07 -5.04 -9.24
C TYR A 173 -5.46 -6.35 -9.73
N VAL A 174 -4.22 -6.26 -10.23
CA VAL A 174 -3.42 -7.39 -10.71
C VAL A 174 -2.16 -7.52 -9.82
N PRO A 175 -2.08 -8.54 -8.93
CA PRO A 175 -0.94 -8.74 -8.04
C PRO A 175 0.42 -8.82 -8.75
N GLU A 176 0.45 -9.44 -9.94
CA GLU A 176 1.64 -9.74 -10.74
C GLU A 176 2.39 -8.48 -11.17
N LEU A 177 1.69 -7.34 -11.30
CA LEU A 177 2.30 -6.05 -11.64
C LEU A 177 3.40 -5.63 -10.66
N PHE A 178 3.31 -6.05 -9.40
CA PHE A 178 4.33 -5.72 -8.42
C PHE A 178 5.63 -6.50 -8.61
N ASP A 179 5.58 -7.65 -9.28
CA ASP A 179 6.74 -8.48 -9.56
C ASP A 179 7.36 -8.05 -10.90
N GLU A 180 6.53 -7.72 -11.89
CA GLU A 180 6.95 -7.15 -13.18
C GLU A 180 7.62 -5.78 -13.02
N LEU A 181 7.04 -4.89 -12.20
CA LEU A 181 7.50 -3.51 -12.01
C LEU A 181 8.20 -3.31 -10.66
N LYS A 182 8.90 -4.34 -10.16
CA LYS A 182 9.54 -4.36 -8.84
C LYS A 182 10.40 -3.13 -8.52
N ASP A 183 11.09 -2.58 -9.53
CA ASP A 183 11.98 -1.41 -9.38
C ASP A 183 11.19 -0.09 -9.16
N GLN A 184 9.90 -0.07 -9.48
CA GLN A 184 9.01 1.08 -9.30
C GLN A 184 8.14 0.98 -8.04
N VAL A 185 8.16 -0.18 -7.38
CA VAL A 185 7.40 -0.44 -6.17
C VAL A 185 8.02 0.33 -5.00
N ALA A 186 7.17 1.09 -4.31
CA ALA A 186 7.53 1.82 -3.11
C ALA A 186 7.11 1.03 -1.87
N ILE A 187 7.98 1.00 -0.85
CA ILE A 187 7.57 0.55 0.49
C ILE A 187 6.97 1.76 1.20
N GLU A 188 5.65 1.78 1.34
CA GLU A 188 4.95 2.89 1.98
C GLU A 188 5.16 2.86 3.49
N GLN A 189 4.87 1.72 4.13
CA GLN A 189 4.99 1.64 5.58
C GLN A 189 5.23 0.25 6.16
N ILE A 190 6.15 0.27 7.12
CA ILE A 190 6.41 -0.58 8.30
C ILE A 190 5.36 -0.55 9.43
N LEU A 191 4.26 -1.31 9.43
CA LEU A 191 3.29 -1.27 10.54
C LEU A 191 3.66 -2.28 11.65
N ARG A 192 3.59 -1.81 12.90
CA ARG A 192 3.79 -2.64 14.10
C ARG A 192 2.45 -2.99 14.75
N VAL A 193 2.35 -4.19 15.33
CA VAL A 193 1.18 -4.58 16.13
C VAL A 193 1.26 -3.95 17.52
N VAL A 194 0.13 -3.44 17.98
CA VAL A 194 -0.10 -3.05 19.37
C VAL A 194 -1.37 -3.74 19.85
N PHE A 195 -1.27 -4.47 20.95
CA PHE A 195 -2.43 -5.07 21.58
C PHE A 195 -3.08 -4.08 22.56
N LEU A 196 -4.40 -4.02 22.54
CA LEU A 196 -5.22 -3.20 23.41
C LEU A 196 -6.04 -4.11 24.31
N ASP A 197 -6.20 -3.70 25.57
CA ASP A 197 -7.10 -4.36 26.50
C ASP A 197 -8.56 -4.10 26.05
N PRO A 198 -9.37 -5.14 25.77
CA PRO A 198 -10.75 -4.99 25.33
C PRO A 198 -11.68 -4.40 26.40
N GLU A 199 -11.38 -4.60 27.69
CA GLU A 199 -12.19 -4.12 28.81
C GLU A 199 -11.97 -2.63 29.08
N ARG A 200 -10.80 -2.12 28.70
CA ARG A 200 -10.42 -0.73 28.94
C ARG A 200 -10.83 0.18 27.77
N SER A 201 -11.80 1.08 28.00
CA SER A 201 -12.08 2.15 27.02
C SER A 201 -10.93 3.14 26.98
N THR A 202 -10.21 3.16 25.86
CA THR A 202 -9.14 4.11 25.56
C THR A 202 -9.47 4.81 24.24
N PRO A 203 -8.95 6.02 23.98
CA PRO A 203 -9.17 6.71 22.70
C PRO A 203 -8.75 5.86 21.48
N ALA A 204 -7.72 5.03 21.64
CA ALA A 204 -7.29 4.09 20.60
C ALA A 204 -8.31 2.96 20.37
N MET A 205 -8.89 2.40 21.45
CA MET A 205 -9.93 1.39 21.37
C MET A 205 -11.21 1.93 20.75
N GLU A 206 -11.65 3.14 21.14
CA GLU A 206 -12.83 3.79 20.57
C GLU A 206 -12.63 4.10 19.09
N LYS A 207 -11.47 4.63 18.71
CA LYS A 207 -11.13 4.87 17.30
C LYS A 207 -11.13 3.57 16.50
N LEU A 208 -10.58 2.50 17.05
CA LEU A 208 -10.55 1.18 16.41
C LEU A 208 -11.97 0.66 16.15
N LYS A 209 -12.84 0.69 17.17
CA LYS A 209 -14.24 0.29 17.06
C LYS A 209 -14.97 1.08 15.97
N ARG A 210 -14.78 2.40 15.93
CA ARG A 210 -15.36 3.26 14.88
C ARG A 210 -14.86 2.89 13.48
N GLN A 211 -13.55 2.73 13.30
CA GLN A 211 -13.00 2.37 11.99
C GLN A 211 -13.43 0.99 11.52
N LEU A 212 -13.63 0.03 12.44
CA LEU A 212 -14.19 -1.28 12.11
C LEU A 212 -15.65 -1.18 11.68
N ALA A 213 -16.46 -0.35 12.35
CA ALA A 213 -17.83 -0.09 11.94
C ALA A 213 -17.89 0.56 10.54
N ASP A 214 -17.05 1.56 10.28
CA ASP A 214 -16.94 2.19 8.95
C ASP A 214 -16.50 1.16 7.88
N ALA A 215 -15.58 0.25 8.22
CA ALA A 215 -15.11 -0.78 7.29
C ALA A 215 -16.20 -1.81 6.98
N ASP A 216 -16.94 -2.25 8.00
CA ASP A 216 -18.04 -3.19 7.84
C ASP A 216 -19.17 -2.54 7.02
N ALA A 217 -19.53 -1.27 7.27
CA ALA A 217 -20.50 -0.52 6.47
C ALA A 217 -20.08 -0.41 5.00
N ALA A 218 -18.81 -0.06 4.72
CA ALA A 218 -18.29 0.03 3.36
C ALA A 218 -18.25 -1.34 2.65
N LEU A 219 -18.11 -2.45 3.39
CA LEU A 219 -18.20 -3.80 2.83
C LEU A 219 -19.64 -4.18 2.50
N GLU A 220 -20.62 -3.79 3.32
CA GLU A 220 -22.04 -4.01 3.04
C GLU A 220 -22.54 -3.18 1.85
N GLU A 221 -22.10 -1.92 1.72
CA GLU A 221 -22.39 -1.08 0.54
C GLU A 221 -21.93 -1.73 -0.77
N ARG A 222 -20.79 -2.42 -0.75
CA ARG A 222 -20.27 -3.16 -1.92
C ARG A 222 -21.03 -4.44 -2.24
N LYS A 223 -21.74 -5.01 -1.26
CA LYS A 223 -22.58 -6.20 -1.46
C LYS A 223 -23.98 -5.86 -1.92
N LYS A 224 -24.45 -4.64 -1.64
CA LYS A 224 -25.77 -4.19 -2.09
C LYS A 224 -25.79 -4.16 -3.63
N PRO A 225 -26.74 -4.84 -4.30
CA PRO A 225 -26.93 -4.69 -5.73
C PRO A 225 -27.13 -3.21 -6.08
N PRO A 226 -26.67 -2.73 -7.24
CA PRO A 226 -26.92 -1.36 -7.65
C PRO A 226 -28.44 -1.13 -7.71
N GLU A 227 -28.99 -0.35 -6.78
CA GLU A 227 -30.42 -0.01 -6.70
C GLU A 227 -30.87 0.97 -7.81
N ASP A 228 -30.03 1.26 -8.81
CA ASP A 228 -30.37 2.11 -9.95
C ASP A 228 -29.97 1.49 -11.30
N ALA A 229 -30.30 0.21 -11.47
CA ALA A 229 -30.67 -0.29 -12.79
C ALA A 229 -32.19 -0.51 -12.74
N GLY A 230 -32.95 0.55 -13.03
CA GLY A 230 -34.40 0.42 -13.26
C GLY A 230 -34.69 -0.73 -14.24
N PRO A 231 -35.88 -1.36 -14.18
CA PRO A 231 -36.20 -2.53 -14.98
C PRO A 231 -36.00 -2.23 -16.47
N LYS A 232 -34.89 -2.68 -17.03
CA LYS A 232 -34.69 -2.74 -18.48
C LYS A 232 -35.58 -3.85 -18.99
N ILE A 233 -36.79 -3.47 -19.39
CA ILE A 233 -37.62 -4.22 -20.33
C ILE A 233 -36.85 -4.24 -21.66
N ILE A 234 -35.99 -5.23 -21.84
CA ILE A 234 -35.33 -5.62 -23.09
C ILE A 234 -35.19 -7.14 -22.94
N GLY A 235 -36.15 -7.93 -23.41
CA GLY A 235 -36.23 -8.33 -24.81
C GLY A 235 -35.69 -9.77 -24.89
N GLU A 236 -36.63 -10.73 -24.98
CA GLU A 236 -36.49 -12.14 -25.39
C GLU A 236 -35.16 -12.88 -25.14
N GLY A 237 -35.24 -13.99 -24.38
CA GLY A 237 -34.21 -15.05 -24.40
C GLY A 237 -33.43 -15.20 -23.09
N LEU A 238 -34.13 -15.55 -22.01
CA LEU A 238 -33.50 -16.02 -20.77
C LEU A 238 -32.79 -17.35 -21.02
N VAL A 239 -31.47 -17.32 -21.23
CA VAL A 239 -30.56 -18.48 -21.15
C VAL A 239 -30.70 -19.24 -19.81
N ILE A 240 -31.32 -18.60 -18.82
CA ILE A 240 -31.65 -19.17 -17.51
C ILE A 240 -32.70 -20.31 -17.63
N ASP A 241 -33.62 -20.22 -18.59
CA ASP A 241 -34.65 -21.25 -18.77
C ASP A 241 -34.07 -22.52 -19.41
N GLU A 242 -33.09 -22.37 -20.30
CA GLU A 242 -32.47 -23.50 -21.02
C GLU A 242 -31.68 -24.43 -20.07
N TRP A 243 -31.01 -23.86 -19.07
CA TRP A 243 -30.27 -24.64 -18.06
C TRP A 243 -31.20 -25.36 -17.07
N LYS A 244 -32.31 -24.72 -16.71
CA LYS A 244 -33.33 -25.31 -15.85
C LYS A 244 -34.04 -26.47 -16.56
N GLU A 245 -34.41 -26.27 -17.82
CA GLU A 245 -35.05 -27.29 -18.66
C GLU A 245 -34.08 -28.45 -18.96
N ARG A 246 -32.77 -28.19 -19.11
CA ARG A 246 -31.77 -29.25 -19.27
C ARG A 246 -31.60 -30.10 -18.01
N ARG A 247 -31.66 -29.49 -16.83
CA ARG A 247 -31.63 -30.21 -15.55
C ARG A 247 -32.89 -31.03 -15.33
N GLU A 248 -34.07 -30.47 -15.61
CA GLU A 248 -35.35 -31.19 -15.48
C GLU A 248 -35.46 -32.35 -16.49
N ARG A 249 -35.00 -32.18 -17.74
CA ARG A 249 -34.90 -33.30 -18.70
C ARG A 249 -33.93 -34.39 -18.28
N TYR A 250 -32.85 -34.05 -17.58
CA TYR A 250 -31.90 -35.04 -17.07
C TYR A 250 -32.50 -35.86 -15.93
N LEU A 251 -33.22 -35.20 -14.99
CA LEU A 251 -33.95 -35.87 -13.91
C LEU A 251 -35.08 -36.75 -14.45
N ALA A 252 -35.83 -36.28 -15.46
CA ALA A 252 -36.93 -37.05 -16.05
C ALA A 252 -36.44 -38.35 -16.73
N ARG A 253 -35.29 -38.32 -17.41
CA ARG A 253 -34.68 -39.52 -18.01
C ARG A 253 -34.22 -40.53 -16.96
N GLN A 254 -33.69 -40.05 -15.84
CA GLN A 254 -33.22 -40.92 -14.75
C GLN A 254 -34.37 -41.64 -14.02
N GLN A 255 -35.57 -41.08 -14.01
CA GLN A 255 -36.76 -41.72 -13.43
C GLN A 255 -37.42 -42.75 -14.35
N VAL A 256 -37.22 -42.66 -15.68
CA VAL A 256 -37.76 -43.63 -16.64
C VAL A 256 -36.85 -44.87 -16.77
N GLU A 257 -35.54 -44.71 -16.67
CA GLU A 257 -34.57 -45.81 -16.84
C GLU A 257 -34.45 -46.73 -15.60
N GLY A 258 -35.12 -46.41 -14.49
CA GLY A 258 -35.16 -47.21 -13.26
C GLY A 258 -36.37 -48.14 -13.13
N VAL A 259 -37.29 -48.18 -14.11
CA VAL A 259 -38.56 -48.92 -14.01
C VAL A 259 -38.60 -50.15 -14.94
N ASP A 260 -37.67 -50.32 -15.88
CA ASP A 260 -37.64 -51.44 -16.85
C ASP A 260 -36.60 -52.52 -16.50
N SER A 261 -36.37 -52.78 -15.21
CA SER A 261 -35.64 -53.97 -14.75
C SER A 261 -36.23 -54.51 -13.44
N ALA A 262 -37.42 -55.08 -13.56
CA ALA A 262 -37.99 -56.08 -12.65
C ALA A 262 -38.97 -56.97 -13.41
#